data_AF-A0A7L0JSU7-F1
#
_entry.id   AF-A0A7L0JSU7-F1
#
_cell.length_a   1.000
_cell.length_b   1.000
_cell.length_c   1.000
_cell.angle_alpha   90.00
_cell.angle_beta   90.00
_cell.angle_gamma   90.00
#
_symmetry.space_group_name_H-M   'P 1'
#
loop_
_entity.id
_entity.type
_entity.pdbx_description
1 polymer ?
#
loop_
_entity_poly.entity_id
_entity_poly.type
_entity_poly.pdbx_seq_one_letter_code
_entity_poly.pdbx_strand_id
1 'polypeptide(L)'
;RRMGISPGWGWLLLPVCQALLVPGEVSGHVGETLSLSCWYARGYEGYNKYWCRGATRDSCHKVVETAGRDVPRQHGRVSIKDNHVFCFALLTMEELSEADAGSYWCGVERAGWDLMKPVTVRVLPG
;
A
#
# COMPACT_ATOMS: atom_id res chain seq x y z
N ARG A 1 33.85 -42.99 13.14
CA ARG A 1 32.61 -42.74 12.36
C ARG A 1 31.84 -41.62 13.05
N ARG A 2 31.84 -40.40 12.52
CA ARG A 2 30.82 -39.38 12.81
C ARG A 2 30.34 -38.87 11.46
N MET A 3 29.04 -39.01 11.24
CA MET A 3 28.33 -38.65 10.03
C MET A 3 28.33 -37.13 9.85
N GLY A 4 28.52 -36.70 8.60
CA GLY A 4 28.48 -35.29 8.20
C GLY A 4 27.05 -34.73 8.20
N ILE A 5 26.98 -33.40 8.24
CA ILE A 5 25.77 -32.65 7.93
C ILE A 5 26.15 -31.76 6.74
N SER A 6 25.66 -32.13 5.55
CA SER A 6 25.71 -31.25 4.37
C SER A 6 24.93 -29.96 4.68
N PRO A 7 25.38 -28.78 4.24
CA PRO A 7 24.59 -27.57 4.34
C PRO A 7 23.39 -27.72 3.40
N GLY A 8 22.27 -28.14 3.98
CA GLY A 8 20.99 -28.27 3.30
C GLY A 8 20.55 -26.93 2.72
N TRP A 9 19.89 -27.03 1.57
CA TRP A 9 19.37 -25.95 0.75
C TRP A 9 18.19 -25.25 1.42
N GLY A 10 18.40 -24.69 2.61
CA GLY A 10 17.43 -23.85 3.30
C GLY A 10 17.57 -22.44 2.78
N TRP A 11 16.94 -22.13 1.64
CA TRP A 11 16.68 -20.76 1.26
C TRP A 11 15.77 -20.19 2.35
N LEU A 12 16.36 -19.47 3.31
CA LEU A 12 15.62 -18.57 4.18
C LEU A 12 14.90 -17.59 3.25
N LEU A 13 13.62 -17.85 2.95
CA LEU A 13 12.71 -16.85 2.42
C LEU A 13 12.49 -15.84 3.55
N LEU A 14 13.48 -14.99 3.80
CA LEU A 14 13.27 -13.81 4.60
C LEU A 14 12.13 -13.05 3.92
N PRO A 15 11.04 -12.69 4.62
CA PRO A 15 10.03 -11.81 4.06
C PRO A 15 10.73 -10.46 3.80
N VAL A 16 11.18 -10.27 2.56
CA VAL A 16 11.92 -9.09 2.16
C VAL A 16 10.91 -7.99 1.96
N CYS A 17 10.85 -7.08 2.92
CA CYS A 17 10.29 -5.77 2.70
C CYS A 17 11.10 -5.08 1.60
N GLN A 18 10.40 -4.64 0.56
CA GLN A 18 11.00 -4.04 -0.64
C GLN A 18 11.03 -2.52 -0.54
N ALA A 19 11.71 -1.81 -1.45
CA ALA A 19 11.55 -0.35 -1.55
C ALA A 19 10.07 0.03 -1.81
N LEU A 20 9.70 1.31 -1.66
CA LEU A 20 8.34 1.77 -1.91
C LEU A 20 7.94 1.52 -3.37
N LEU A 21 7.30 0.37 -3.60
CA LEU A 21 6.85 -0.13 -4.89
C LEU A 21 5.32 -0.04 -4.89
N VAL A 22 4.82 0.68 -5.89
CA VAL A 22 3.40 0.98 -6.03
C VAL A 22 3.09 0.87 -7.52
N PRO A 23 1.97 0.23 -7.91
CA PRO A 23 1.54 0.28 -9.30
C PRO A 23 1.28 1.73 -9.72
N GLY A 24 1.83 2.15 -10.86
CA GLY A 24 1.64 3.51 -11.36
C GLY A 24 0.21 3.78 -11.84
N GLU A 25 -0.51 2.73 -12.21
CA GLU A 25 -1.91 2.78 -12.60
C GLU A 25 -2.61 1.48 -12.15
N VAL A 26 -3.86 1.62 -11.73
CA VAL A 26 -4.77 0.53 -11.39
C VAL A 26 -6.16 0.81 -11.96
N SER A 27 -6.90 -0.23 -12.32
CA SER A 27 -8.22 -0.11 -12.93
C SER A 27 -9.20 -1.12 -12.37
N GLY A 28 -10.48 -0.75 -12.30
CA GLY A 28 -11.60 -1.64 -12.02
C GLY A 28 -12.88 -1.13 -12.71
N HIS A 29 -13.92 -1.93 -12.75
CA HIS A 29 -15.22 -1.54 -13.31
C HIS A 29 -16.13 -0.91 -12.25
N VAL A 30 -17.11 -0.12 -12.68
CA VAL A 30 -18.16 0.42 -11.79
C VAL A 30 -18.83 -0.71 -11.01
N GLY A 31 -18.99 -0.53 -9.71
CA GLY A 31 -19.56 -1.51 -8.77
C GLY A 31 -18.57 -2.55 -8.24
N GLU A 32 -17.38 -2.69 -8.84
CA GLU A 32 -16.36 -3.64 -8.37
C GLU A 32 -15.58 -3.12 -7.16
N THR A 33 -14.85 -4.05 -6.53
CA THR A 33 -13.87 -3.73 -5.50
C THR A 33 -12.47 -3.71 -6.10
N LEU A 34 -11.79 -2.57 -5.96
CA LEU A 34 -10.39 -2.42 -6.36
C LEU A 34 -9.48 -2.59 -5.14
N SER A 35 -8.38 -3.32 -5.30
CA SER A 35 -7.35 -3.42 -4.27
C SER A 35 -5.96 -3.17 -4.84
N LEU A 36 -5.10 -2.51 -4.06
CA LEU A 36 -3.69 -2.35 -4.39
C LEU A 36 -2.80 -2.44 -3.15
N SER A 37 -1.57 -2.92 -3.34
CA SER A 37 -0.56 -2.95 -2.29
C SER A 37 0.47 -1.86 -2.49
N CYS A 38 0.70 -1.05 -1.46
CA CYS A 38 1.79 -0.09 -1.40
C CYS A 38 2.91 -0.69 -0.54
N TRP A 39 3.94 -1.26 -1.16
CA TRP A 39 5.08 -1.85 -0.46
C TRP A 39 5.96 -0.77 0.16
N TYR A 40 6.74 -1.06 1.20
CA TYR A 40 7.68 -0.10 1.79
C TYR A 40 8.89 -0.82 2.41
N ALA A 41 10.00 -0.08 2.55
CA ALA A 41 11.25 -0.65 3.05
C ALA A 41 11.19 -0.97 4.54
N ARG A 42 12.02 -1.92 4.99
CA ARG A 42 12.26 -2.15 6.43
C ARG A 42 12.56 -0.83 7.14
N GLY A 43 12.10 -0.71 8.38
CA GLY A 43 12.26 0.47 9.22
C GLY A 43 11.07 1.43 9.17
N TYR A 44 10.12 1.23 8.25
CA TYR A 44 8.89 2.03 8.16
C TYR A 44 7.66 1.35 8.76
N GLU A 45 7.77 0.17 9.37
CA GLU A 45 6.64 -0.60 9.90
C GLU A 45 5.76 0.26 10.82
N GLY A 46 6.34 0.91 11.85
CA GLY A 46 5.59 1.77 12.78
C GLY A 46 5.22 3.17 12.25
N TYR A 47 5.52 3.49 10.99
CA TYR A 47 5.23 4.81 10.42
C TYR A 47 3.80 4.85 9.90
N ASN A 48 3.17 6.02 9.96
CA ASN A 48 1.83 6.18 9.41
C ASN A 48 1.85 5.99 7.89
N LYS A 49 0.97 5.11 7.40
CA LYS A 49 0.73 4.91 5.97
C LYS A 49 -0.61 5.54 5.64
N TYR A 50 -0.69 6.20 4.49
CA TYR A 50 -1.93 6.83 4.07
C TYR A 50 -2.16 6.69 2.57
N TRP A 51 -3.43 6.75 2.22
CA TRP A 51 -3.91 6.93 0.86
C TRP A 51 -4.52 8.32 0.75
N CYS A 52 -4.02 9.11 -0.19
CA CYS A 52 -4.52 10.47 -0.40
C CYS A 52 -4.85 10.72 -1.86
N ARG A 53 -5.77 11.65 -2.11
CA ARG A 53 -6.23 12.05 -3.45
C ARG A 53 -5.76 13.45 -3.78
N GLY A 54 -5.17 13.65 -4.95
CA GLY A 54 -4.68 14.96 -5.41
C GLY A 54 -3.81 14.86 -6.66
N ALA A 55 -3.87 15.88 -7.52
CA ALA A 55 -3.10 15.94 -8.77
C ALA A 55 -1.60 16.13 -8.54
N THR A 56 -1.25 16.82 -7.45
CA THR A 56 0.13 17.05 -7.01
C THR A 56 0.29 16.63 -5.56
N ARG A 57 1.55 16.46 -5.14
CA ARG A 57 1.92 16.14 -3.77
C ARG A 57 1.32 17.11 -2.74
N ASP A 58 1.35 18.42 -3.04
CA ASP A 58 0.89 19.46 -2.11
C ASP A 58 -0.64 19.54 -2.03
N SER A 59 -1.33 19.18 -3.10
CA SER A 59 -2.79 19.11 -3.16
C SER A 59 -3.38 17.80 -2.60
N CYS A 60 -2.54 16.91 -2.04
CA CYS A 60 -2.99 15.57 -1.67
C CYS A 60 -3.73 15.57 -0.32
N HIS A 61 -5.04 15.30 -0.37
CA HIS A 61 -5.87 15.20 0.82
C HIS A 61 -5.99 13.74 1.27
N LYS A 62 -5.59 13.44 2.51
CA LYS A 62 -5.67 12.08 3.08
C LYS A 62 -7.12 11.59 3.07
N VAL A 63 -7.35 10.43 2.45
CA VAL A 63 -8.64 9.73 2.38
C VAL A 63 -8.76 8.75 3.55
N VAL A 64 -7.70 8.01 3.83
CA VAL A 64 -7.60 7.05 4.94
C VAL A 64 -6.14 6.86 5.35
N GLU A 65 -5.88 6.56 6.63
CA GLU A 65 -4.52 6.34 7.16
C GLU A 65 -4.48 5.30 8.28
N THR A 66 -3.31 4.71 8.53
CA THR A 66 -3.10 3.64 9.52
C THR A 66 -2.79 4.17 10.92
N ALA A 67 -2.38 5.45 11.01
CA ALA A 67 -1.81 6.06 12.22
C ALA A 67 -0.67 5.22 12.83
N GLY A 68 0.11 4.53 11.98
CA GLY A 68 1.27 3.72 12.38
C GLY A 68 0.94 2.40 13.07
N ARG A 69 -0.31 1.93 12.94
CA ARG A 69 -0.79 0.69 13.58
C ARG A 69 -1.14 -0.38 12.54
N ASP A 70 -0.82 -1.63 12.86
CA ASP A 70 -1.28 -2.84 12.16
C ASP A 70 -2.72 -3.18 12.61
N VAL A 71 -3.63 -2.24 12.39
CA VAL A 71 -5.07 -2.39 12.63
C VAL A 71 -5.79 -1.79 11.44
N PRO A 72 -6.72 -2.51 10.78
CA PRO A 72 -7.49 -1.96 9.66
C PRO A 72 -8.18 -0.65 10.02
N ARG A 73 -8.14 0.31 9.11
CA ARG A 73 -8.80 1.62 9.20
C ARG A 73 -9.65 1.81 7.96
N GLN A 74 -10.81 2.44 8.12
CA GLN A 74 -11.76 2.62 7.03
C GLN A 74 -12.39 4.00 7.12
N HIS A 75 -12.62 4.61 5.96
CA HIS A 75 -13.38 5.83 5.80
C HIS A 75 -14.30 5.66 4.58
N GLY A 76 -15.61 5.59 4.82
CA GLY A 76 -16.59 5.25 3.79
C GLY A 76 -16.28 3.89 3.15
N ARG A 77 -16.18 3.87 1.82
CA ARG A 77 -15.88 2.68 1.01
C ARG A 77 -14.39 2.36 0.86
N VAL A 78 -13.51 3.16 1.49
CA VAL A 78 -12.06 3.02 1.35
C VAL A 78 -11.45 2.52 2.66
N SER A 79 -10.71 1.42 2.61
CA SER A 79 -9.99 0.88 3.75
C SER A 79 -8.50 0.74 3.48
N ILE A 80 -7.72 0.79 4.57
CA ILE A 80 -6.27 0.58 4.59
C ILE A 80 -5.92 -0.36 5.72
N LYS A 81 -5.06 -1.34 5.42
CA LYS A 81 -4.49 -2.25 6.41
C LYS A 81 -2.98 -2.32 6.18
N ASP A 82 -2.21 -1.95 7.20
CA ASP A 82 -0.76 -2.17 7.16
C ASP A 82 -0.44 -3.64 7.47
N ASN A 83 0.56 -4.20 6.82
CA ASN A 83 1.13 -5.49 7.17
C ASN A 83 2.61 -5.31 7.47
N HIS A 84 2.97 -5.31 8.76
CA HIS A 84 4.35 -5.04 9.18
C HIS A 84 5.30 -6.22 8.90
N VAL A 85 4.78 -7.44 8.73
CA VAL A 85 5.59 -8.63 8.46
C VAL A 85 6.16 -8.59 7.05
N PHE A 86 5.30 -8.22 6.08
CA PHE A 86 5.63 -8.17 4.65
C PHE A 86 5.89 -6.74 4.14
N CYS A 87 5.73 -5.73 5.00
CA CYS A 87 5.90 -4.32 4.72
C CYS A 87 5.12 -3.82 3.50
N PHE A 88 3.81 -3.96 3.53
CA PHE A 88 2.93 -3.27 2.59
C PHE A 88 1.66 -2.80 3.27
N ALA A 89 1.14 -1.68 2.79
CA ALA A 89 -0.23 -1.27 3.09
C ALA A 89 -1.16 -1.79 1.99
N LEU A 90 -2.15 -2.59 2.36
CA LEU A 90 -3.24 -2.99 1.47
C LEU A 90 -4.31 -1.91 1.49
N LEU A 91 -4.62 -1.39 0.31
CA LEU A 91 -5.74 -0.49 0.08
C LEU A 91 -6.85 -1.23 -0.61
N THR A 92 -8.08 -0.98 -0.17
CA THR A 92 -9.28 -1.53 -0.78
C THR A 92 -10.31 -0.42 -0.96
N MET A 93 -10.83 -0.27 -2.17
CA MET A 93 -11.90 0.64 -2.54
C MET A 93 -13.08 -0.19 -3.02
N GLU A 94 -14.15 -0.21 -2.24
CA GLU A 94 -15.36 -0.99 -2.53
C GLU A 94 -16.34 -0.20 -3.38
N GLU A 95 -17.19 -0.90 -4.15
CA GLU A 95 -18.27 -0.33 -4.97
C GLU A 95 -17.82 0.88 -5.79
N LEU A 96 -16.83 0.68 -6.67
CA LEU A 96 -16.25 1.76 -7.48
C LEU A 96 -17.32 2.55 -8.23
N SER A 97 -17.13 3.86 -8.29
CA SER A 97 -17.93 4.79 -9.08
C SER A 97 -17.03 5.58 -10.03
N GLU A 98 -17.57 6.14 -11.11
CA GLU A 98 -16.78 6.99 -12.03
C GLU A 98 -16.10 8.16 -11.31
N ALA A 99 -16.72 8.66 -10.22
CA ALA A 99 -16.18 9.72 -9.39
C ALA A 99 -14.92 9.31 -8.60
N ASP A 100 -14.62 8.02 -8.49
CA ASP A 100 -13.42 7.50 -7.83
C ASP A 100 -12.18 7.58 -8.74
N ALA A 101 -12.34 7.75 -10.06
CA ALA A 101 -11.23 7.90 -10.99
C ALA A 101 -10.40 9.16 -10.71
N GLY A 102 -9.08 9.08 -10.89
CA GLY A 102 -8.18 10.23 -10.77
C GLY A 102 -6.81 9.92 -10.21
N SER A 103 -6.13 10.97 -9.74
CA SER A 103 -4.77 10.91 -9.21
C SER A 103 -4.75 10.74 -7.70
N TYR A 104 -4.02 9.73 -7.25
CA TYR A 104 -3.85 9.35 -5.86
C TYR A 104 -2.38 9.10 -5.54
N TRP A 105 -2.10 8.93 -4.25
CA TRP A 105 -0.76 8.64 -3.76
C TRP A 105 -0.80 7.67 -2.59
N CYS A 106 0.07 6.67 -2.61
CA CYS A 106 0.47 5.97 -1.40
C CYS A 106 1.54 6.80 -0.69
N GLY A 107 1.37 7.05 0.60
CA GLY A 107 2.31 7.82 1.40
C GLY A 107 2.78 7.09 2.66
N VAL A 108 4.04 7.32 3.03
CA VAL A 108 4.62 7.00 4.33
C VAL A 108 5.02 8.32 4.98
N GLU A 109 4.33 8.67 6.07
CA GLU A 109 4.51 9.95 6.77
C GLU A 109 5.82 9.95 7.55
N ARG A 110 6.69 10.94 7.31
CA ARG A 110 8.00 11.05 7.96
C ARG A 110 8.22 12.47 8.47
N ALA A 111 9.14 12.61 9.43
CA ALA A 111 9.64 13.93 9.77
C ALA A 111 10.27 14.60 8.53
N GLY A 112 9.76 15.77 8.15
CA GLY A 112 10.16 16.47 6.93
C GLY A 112 9.37 15.99 5.70
N TRP A 113 10.03 15.24 4.81
CA TRP A 113 9.44 14.83 3.54
C TRP A 113 8.96 13.38 3.57
N ASP A 114 7.63 13.21 3.44
CA ASP A 114 6.99 11.91 3.26
C ASP A 114 7.52 11.15 2.04
N LEU A 115 7.56 9.83 2.13
CA LEU A 115 7.80 9.00 0.94
C LEU A 115 6.45 8.77 0.26
N MET A 116 6.29 9.32 -0.94
CA MET A 116 5.03 9.22 -1.69
C MET A 116 5.29 8.67 -3.09
N LYS A 117 4.38 7.83 -3.57
CA LYS A 117 4.36 7.36 -4.96
C LYS A 117 2.99 7.60 -5.58
N PRO A 118 2.93 8.15 -6.80
CA PRO A 118 1.68 8.44 -7.48
C PRO A 118 1.03 7.15 -7.98
N VAL A 119 -0.29 7.17 -8.03
CA VAL A 119 -1.14 6.11 -8.58
C VAL A 119 -2.28 6.76 -9.35
N THR A 120 -2.48 6.34 -10.59
CA THR A 120 -3.67 6.67 -11.36
C THR A 120 -4.72 5.59 -11.13
N VAL A 121 -5.90 5.96 -10.64
CA VAL A 121 -7.07 5.07 -10.56
C VAL A 121 -7.95 5.32 -11.78
N ARG A 122 -8.19 4.26 -12.56
CA ARG A 122 -9.16 4.26 -13.65
C ARG A 122 -10.40 3.48 -13.25
N VAL A 123 -11.57 4.02 -13.59
CA VAL A 123 -12.84 3.33 -13.44
C VAL A 123 -13.43 3.15 -14.82
N LEU A 124 -13.68 1.90 -15.19
CA LEU A 124 -14.25 1.52 -16.48
C LEU A 124 -15.76 1.35 -16.33
N PRO A 125 -16.55 1.65 -17.38
CA PRO A 125 -17.98 1.33 -17.37
C PRO A 125 -18.20 -0.18 -17.17
N GLY A 126 -19.34 -0.51 -16.54
CA GLY A 126 -19.80 -1.89 -16.36
C GLY A 126 -20.49 -2.47 -17.58
#